data_AF-A0A7W0YE65-F1
#
_entry.id   AF-A0A7W0YE65-F1
#
_cell.length_a   1.000
_cell.length_b   1.000
_cell.length_c   1.000
_cell.angle_alpha   90.00
_cell.angle_beta   90.00
_cell.angle_gamma   90.00
#
_symmetry.space_group_name_H-M   'P 1'
#
loop_
_entity.id
_entity.type
_entity.pdbx_description
1 polymer ?
#
loop_
_entity_poly.entity_id
_entity_poly.type
_entity_poly.pdbx_seq_one_letter_code
_entity_poly.pdbx_strand_id
1 'polypeptide(L)'
;MPRSKIRPRSDFAFRADEFVLVAGEPASFAAEIDSDPRNVDHFWIGIRAGRFGLVRISVNTFSRKQDAAGFDPRMRVGTVCASWAKLPPGDVFPVPGLDYAQLETAKPIVYQPTERPDLENLLAAKCERAVFIEGWGALYLRDQLGIHQVHCRRASSSVPTNHKGRDGALRFYFREDFRTEMLLFKYFGQA
;
A
#
# COMPACT_ATOMS: atom_id res chain seq x y z
N MET A 1 12.87 6.61 -26.08
CA MET A 1 11.40 6.68 -26.21
C MET A 1 10.90 7.96 -25.55
N PRO A 2 10.01 8.74 -26.18
CA PRO A 2 9.49 9.95 -25.56
C PRO A 2 8.56 9.57 -24.40
N ARG A 3 8.86 10.05 -23.20
CA ARG A 3 8.00 9.90 -22.03
C ARG A 3 6.70 10.65 -22.31
N SER A 4 5.62 9.91 -22.49
CA SER A 4 4.25 10.44 -22.50
C SER A 4 4.05 11.25 -21.21
N LYS A 5 4.03 12.58 -21.32
CA LYS A 5 3.57 13.45 -20.23
C LYS A 5 2.08 13.18 -20.04
N ILE A 6 1.74 12.27 -19.14
CA ILE A 6 0.36 12.08 -18.71
C ILE A 6 -0.06 13.40 -18.08
N ARG A 7 -0.89 14.17 -18.80
CA ARG A 7 -1.57 15.31 -18.20
C ARG A 7 -2.55 14.73 -17.18
N PRO A 8 -2.50 15.15 -15.90
CA PRO A 8 -3.60 14.82 -15.00
C PRO A 8 -4.88 15.32 -15.66
N ARG A 9 -5.88 14.44 -15.81
CA ARG A 9 -7.20 14.85 -16.28
C ARG A 9 -7.64 16.00 -15.38
N SER A 10 -8.02 17.13 -16.00
CA SER A 10 -8.48 18.36 -15.32
C SER A 10 -9.63 18.15 -14.34
N ASP A 11 -10.27 16.98 -14.42
CA ASP A 11 -11.49 16.63 -13.71
C ASP A 11 -11.23 16.19 -12.26
N PHE A 12 -9.96 16.05 -11.85
CA PHE A 12 -9.58 15.58 -10.53
C PHE A 12 -8.61 16.56 -9.85
N ALA A 13 -9.14 17.38 -8.95
CA ALA A 13 -8.42 18.43 -8.23
C ALA A 13 -7.59 17.88 -7.05
N PHE A 14 -6.72 16.89 -7.30
CA PHE A 14 -5.80 16.39 -6.27
C PHE A 14 -4.50 17.17 -6.21
N ARG A 15 -3.96 17.31 -5.00
CA ARG A 15 -2.62 17.86 -4.77
C ARG A 15 -1.59 16.73 -4.79
N ALA A 16 -0.35 17.07 -5.16
CA ALA A 16 0.77 16.16 -4.96
C ALA A 16 0.90 15.82 -3.46
N ASP A 17 1.21 14.55 -3.15
CA ASP A 17 1.32 14.01 -1.79
C ASP A 17 0.04 14.11 -0.95
N GLU A 18 -1.10 14.37 -1.60
CA GLU A 18 -2.41 14.25 -0.95
C GLU A 18 -2.64 12.81 -0.53
N PHE A 19 -3.12 12.60 0.69
CA PHE A 19 -3.36 11.26 1.19
C PHE A 19 -4.74 10.80 0.76
N VAL A 20 -4.79 9.65 0.11
CA VAL A 20 -5.98 9.16 -0.56
C VAL A 20 -6.26 7.70 -0.20
N LEU A 21 -7.51 7.33 -0.38
CA LEU A 21 -7.97 5.96 -0.51
C LEU A 21 -8.22 5.67 -1.99
N VAL A 22 -7.58 4.64 -2.53
CA VAL A 22 -7.87 4.10 -3.86
C VAL A 22 -8.66 2.82 -3.67
N ALA A 23 -9.78 2.67 -4.37
CA ALA A 23 -10.66 1.52 -4.26
C ALA A 23 -11.05 1.01 -5.66
N GLY A 24 -11.00 -0.31 -5.88
CA GLY A 24 -11.43 -0.87 -7.16
C GLY A 24 -11.10 -2.35 -7.35
N GLU A 25 -11.35 -2.83 -8.57
CA GLU A 25 -11.05 -4.21 -8.96
C GLU A 25 -9.54 -4.38 -9.25
N PRO A 26 -8.91 -5.49 -8.81
CA PRO A 26 -7.54 -5.79 -9.21
C PRO A 26 -7.43 -5.98 -10.72
N ALA A 27 -6.39 -5.41 -11.32
CA ALA A 27 -6.18 -5.40 -12.77
C ALA A 27 -4.87 -6.09 -13.17
N SER A 28 -3.83 -5.94 -12.37
CA SER A 28 -2.50 -6.50 -12.59
C SER A 28 -1.69 -6.43 -11.30
N PHE A 29 -0.66 -7.24 -11.17
CA PHE A 29 0.32 -7.11 -10.10
C PHE A 29 1.65 -7.72 -10.55
N ALA A 30 2.76 -7.23 -10.00
CA ALA A 30 4.09 -7.79 -10.23
C ALA A 30 5.07 -7.31 -9.17
N ALA A 31 6.07 -8.14 -8.86
CA ALA A 31 7.28 -7.67 -8.20
C ALA A 31 8.06 -6.74 -9.15
N GLU A 32 8.77 -5.77 -8.58
CA GLU A 32 9.70 -4.95 -9.33
C GLU A 32 10.83 -5.81 -9.91
N ILE A 33 11.25 -5.49 -11.13
CA ILE A 33 12.34 -6.18 -11.83
C ILE A 33 13.41 -5.15 -12.13
N ASP A 34 14.61 -5.38 -11.61
CA ASP A 34 15.82 -4.60 -11.89
C ASP A 34 16.93 -5.57 -12.32
N SER A 35 17.85 -5.07 -13.14
CA SER A 35 19.07 -5.79 -13.52
C SER A 35 19.95 -6.17 -12.32
N ASP A 36 19.89 -5.39 -11.24
CA ASP A 36 20.51 -5.68 -9.96
C ASP A 36 19.41 -6.01 -8.92
N PRO A 37 19.30 -7.28 -8.48
CA PRO A 37 18.29 -7.70 -7.51
C PRO A 37 18.30 -6.93 -6.18
N ARG A 38 19.41 -6.24 -5.85
CA ARG A 38 19.52 -5.40 -4.65
C ARG A 38 18.74 -4.09 -4.74
N ASN A 39 18.36 -3.68 -5.95
CA ASN A 39 17.56 -2.48 -6.18
C ASN A 39 16.05 -2.75 -6.13
N VAL A 40 15.64 -4.03 -6.15
CA VAL A 40 14.24 -4.43 -6.09
C VAL A 40 13.73 -4.28 -4.66
N ASP A 41 12.87 -3.28 -4.44
CA ASP A 41 12.26 -3.02 -3.14
C ASP A 41 10.76 -2.73 -3.20
N HIS A 42 10.11 -2.88 -4.36
CA HIS A 42 8.66 -2.70 -4.50
C HIS A 42 7.92 -3.91 -5.09
N PHE A 43 6.66 -4.01 -4.69
CA PHE A 43 5.62 -4.78 -5.35
C PHE A 43 4.55 -3.81 -5.87
N TRP A 44 4.11 -4.01 -7.11
CA TRP A 44 3.13 -3.15 -7.77
C TRP A 44 1.78 -3.85 -7.87
N ILE A 45 0.70 -3.13 -7.58
CA ILE A 45 -0.68 -3.58 -7.76
C ILE A 45 -1.41 -2.54 -8.60
N GLY A 46 -1.92 -2.93 -9.77
CA GLY A 46 -2.80 -2.09 -10.59
C GLY A 46 -4.27 -2.33 -10.23
N ILE A 47 -5.02 -1.25 -10.00
CA ILE A 47 -6.44 -1.29 -9.63
C ILE A 47 -7.25 -0.45 -10.62
N ARG A 48 -8.43 -0.95 -11.04
CA ARG A 48 -9.42 -0.17 -11.81
C ARG A 48 -10.30 0.63 -10.85
N ALA A 49 -9.91 1.87 -10.58
CA ALA A 49 -10.56 2.77 -9.64
C ALA A 49 -11.68 3.60 -10.30
N GLY A 50 -12.76 2.93 -10.71
CA GLY A 50 -13.95 3.57 -11.29
C GLY A 50 -13.62 4.57 -12.40
N ARG A 51 -14.02 5.83 -12.22
CA ARG A 51 -13.82 6.91 -13.20
C ARG A 51 -12.36 7.36 -13.36
N PHE A 52 -11.48 7.07 -12.39
CA PHE A 52 -10.05 7.38 -12.52
C PHE A 52 -9.33 6.42 -13.48
N GLY A 53 -9.90 5.24 -13.75
CA GLY A 53 -9.26 4.21 -14.56
C GLY A 53 -8.20 3.46 -13.77
N LEU A 54 -7.07 3.16 -14.42
CA LEU A 54 -6.00 2.34 -13.82
C LEU A 54 -5.12 3.18 -12.89
N VAL A 55 -5.05 2.77 -11.62
CA VAL A 55 -4.20 3.38 -10.59
C VAL A 55 -3.20 2.33 -10.10
N ARG A 56 -1.92 2.72 -9.97
CA ARG A 56 -0.88 1.84 -9.44
C ARG A 56 -0.66 2.08 -7.94
N ILE A 57 -0.74 1.04 -7.14
CA ILE A 57 -0.25 1.00 -5.77
C ILE A 57 1.18 0.48 -5.80
N SER A 58 2.10 1.20 -5.17
CA SER A 58 3.47 0.77 -4.95
C SER A 58 3.68 0.46 -3.46
N VAL A 59 3.94 -0.81 -3.16
CA VAL A 59 4.17 -1.32 -1.81
C VAL A 59 5.64 -1.61 -1.66
N ASN A 60 6.29 -1.04 -0.66
CA ASN A 60 7.67 -1.39 -0.35
C ASN A 60 7.72 -2.79 0.30
N THR A 61 8.59 -3.65 -0.20
CA THR A 61 8.81 -5.01 0.33
C THR A 61 10.12 -5.13 1.12
N PHE A 62 11.02 -4.16 0.97
CA PHE A 62 12.29 -4.08 1.66
C PHE A 62 12.68 -2.63 1.92
N SER A 63 13.38 -2.34 3.03
CA SER A 63 13.91 -0.99 3.30
C SER A 63 15.43 -0.95 3.16
N ARG A 64 15.90 -0.47 2.00
CA ARG A 64 17.33 -0.19 1.80
C ARG A 64 17.89 0.84 2.77
N LYS A 65 17.04 1.75 3.28
CA LYS A 65 17.46 2.76 4.27
C LYS A 65 17.70 2.17 5.65
N GLN A 66 16.87 1.21 6.08
CA GLN A 66 17.12 0.46 7.32
C GLN A 66 18.37 -0.39 7.19
N ASP A 67 18.52 -1.09 6.06
CA ASP A 67 19.68 -1.94 5.77
C ASP A 67 20.99 -1.15 5.86
N ALA A 68 21.06 -0.02 5.16
CA ALA A 68 22.22 0.87 5.17
C ALA A 68 22.54 1.46 6.56
N ALA A 69 21.55 1.51 7.47
CA ALA A 69 21.72 1.97 8.84
C ALA A 69 22.03 0.82 9.83
N GLY A 70 22.13 -0.43 9.36
CA GLY A 70 22.42 -1.61 10.18
C GLY A 70 21.23 -2.13 10.99
N PHE A 71 20.00 -1.74 10.62
CA PHE A 71 18.76 -2.24 11.24
C PHE A 71 18.07 -3.29 10.38
N ASP A 72 17.15 -4.05 10.96
CA ASP A 72 16.34 -5.03 10.22
C ASP A 72 15.57 -4.34 9.07
N PRO A 73 15.86 -4.69 7.81
CA PRO A 73 15.26 -4.04 6.65
C PRO A 73 13.93 -4.64 6.22
N ARG A 74 13.53 -5.76 6.83
CA ARG A 74 12.31 -6.47 6.50
C ARG A 74 11.09 -5.66 6.90
N MET A 75 10.06 -5.76 6.08
CA MET A 75 8.76 -5.22 6.46
C MET A 75 8.14 -6.13 7.54
N ARG A 76 7.58 -5.54 8.58
CA ARG A 76 6.77 -6.25 9.56
C ARG A 76 5.31 -6.12 9.17
N VAL A 77 4.63 -7.25 8.99
CA VAL A 77 3.26 -7.29 8.49
C VAL A 77 2.30 -7.67 9.61
N GLY A 78 1.28 -6.85 9.82
CA GLY A 78 0.13 -7.14 10.67
C GLY A 78 -1.11 -7.37 9.80
N THR A 79 -2.02 -8.25 10.23
CA THR A 79 -3.26 -8.53 9.49
C THR A 79 -4.49 -8.30 10.38
N VAL A 80 -5.47 -7.57 9.86
CA VAL A 80 -6.78 -7.37 10.49
C VAL A 80 -7.86 -8.00 9.61
N CYS A 81 -8.55 -8.99 10.13
CA CYS A 81 -9.67 -9.64 9.43
C CYS A 81 -11.02 -9.03 9.84
N ALA A 82 -11.92 -8.90 8.87
CA ALA A 82 -13.32 -8.52 9.06
C ALA A 82 -14.21 -9.17 7.98
N SER A 83 -15.52 -8.92 8.02
CA SER A 83 -16.47 -9.32 6.99
C SER A 83 -17.02 -8.11 6.22
N TRP A 84 -17.61 -8.35 5.05
CA TRP A 84 -18.27 -7.31 4.25
C TRP A 84 -19.64 -7.78 3.75
N ALA A 85 -20.62 -6.88 3.74
CA ALA A 85 -21.94 -7.13 3.16
C ALA A 85 -22.10 -6.48 1.77
N LYS A 86 -21.36 -5.40 1.53
CA LYS A 86 -21.34 -4.66 0.27
C LYS A 86 -19.93 -4.16 -0.01
N LEU A 87 -19.51 -4.19 -1.26
CA LEU A 87 -18.26 -3.56 -1.69
C LEU A 87 -18.38 -2.03 -1.59
N PRO A 88 -17.31 -1.33 -1.17
CA PRO A 88 -17.29 0.12 -1.22
C PRO A 88 -17.31 0.61 -2.68
N PRO A 89 -17.66 1.88 -2.93
CA PRO A 89 -17.56 2.45 -4.27
C PRO A 89 -16.10 2.44 -4.76
N GLY A 90 -15.89 2.05 -6.01
CA GLY A 90 -14.58 2.13 -6.66
C GLY A 90 -14.31 3.54 -7.18
N ASP A 91 -13.34 4.23 -6.60
CA ASP A 91 -12.89 5.58 -7.00
C ASP A 91 -11.55 5.88 -6.28
N VAL A 92 -11.04 7.11 -6.47
CA VAL A 92 -10.00 7.69 -5.62
C VAL A 92 -10.64 8.76 -4.73
N PHE A 93 -10.46 8.63 -3.43
CA PHE A 93 -11.07 9.51 -2.43
C PHE A 93 -9.99 10.24 -1.63
N PRO A 94 -10.06 11.57 -1.47
CA PRO A 94 -9.25 12.24 -0.46
C PRO A 94 -9.74 11.81 0.93
N VAL A 95 -8.81 11.43 1.81
CA VAL A 95 -9.14 11.00 3.17
C VAL A 95 -8.23 11.69 4.18
N PRO A 96 -8.69 11.96 5.42
CA PRO A 96 -7.87 12.61 6.44
C PRO A 96 -6.60 11.80 6.76
N GLY A 97 -6.71 10.48 6.60
CA GLY A 97 -5.65 9.50 6.67
C GLY A 97 -6.02 8.36 7.60
N LEU A 98 -5.05 7.49 7.89
CA LEU A 98 -5.23 6.29 8.70
C LEU A 98 -4.20 6.30 9.83
N ASP A 99 -4.63 5.89 11.02
CA ASP A 99 -3.77 5.80 12.22
C ASP A 99 -3.85 4.37 12.76
N TYR A 100 -2.73 3.65 12.71
CA TYR A 100 -2.67 2.28 13.19
C TYR A 100 -2.98 2.16 14.69
N ALA A 101 -2.71 3.20 15.49
CA ALA A 101 -2.98 3.16 16.93
C ALA A 101 -4.47 2.96 17.25
N GLN A 102 -5.36 3.46 16.39
CA GLN A 102 -6.81 3.25 16.54
C GLN A 102 -7.19 1.78 16.31
N LEU A 103 -6.56 1.13 15.33
CA LEU A 103 -6.77 -0.28 15.03
C LEU A 103 -6.22 -1.19 16.15
N GLU A 104 -5.02 -0.86 16.63
CA GLU A 104 -4.30 -1.60 17.68
C GLU A 104 -4.99 -1.51 19.04
N THR A 105 -5.66 -0.39 19.31
CA THR A 105 -6.49 -0.23 20.51
C THR A 105 -7.72 -1.15 20.46
N ALA A 106 -8.30 -1.33 19.27
CA ALA A 106 -9.50 -2.15 19.10
C ALA A 106 -9.20 -3.66 19.12
N LYS A 107 -8.05 -4.07 18.58
CA LYS A 107 -7.62 -5.48 18.53
C LYS A 107 -6.09 -5.58 18.64
N PRO A 108 -5.54 -6.52 19.43
CA PRO A 108 -4.11 -6.80 19.39
C PRO A 108 -3.67 -7.25 18.00
N ILE A 109 -2.69 -6.57 17.41
CA ILE A 109 -2.15 -6.90 16.09
C ILE A 109 -0.70 -7.37 16.28
N VAL A 110 -0.42 -8.60 15.84
CA VAL A 110 0.93 -9.14 15.82
C VAL A 110 1.59 -8.78 14.50
N TYR A 111 2.71 -8.09 14.56
CA TYR A 111 3.52 -7.73 13.40
C TYR A 111 4.71 -8.68 13.27
N GLN A 112 4.77 -9.41 12.16
CA GLN A 112 5.84 -10.38 11.91
C GLN A 112 6.81 -9.84 10.86
N PRO A 113 8.12 -9.77 11.12
CA PRO A 113 9.11 -9.54 10.07
C PRO A 113 8.93 -10.57 8.96
N THR A 114 8.84 -10.10 7.72
CA THR A 114 8.58 -10.95 6.55
C THR A 114 9.70 -10.75 5.54
N GLU A 115 10.28 -11.85 5.07
CA GLU A 115 11.27 -11.79 3.99
C GLU A 115 10.65 -11.27 2.70
N ARG A 116 11.44 -10.58 1.88
CA ARG A 116 10.94 -9.94 0.65
C ARG A 116 10.18 -10.93 -0.27
N PRO A 117 10.73 -12.12 -0.60
CA PRO A 117 10.01 -13.08 -1.45
C PRO A 117 8.70 -13.57 -0.84
N ASP A 118 8.65 -13.76 0.47
CA ASP A 118 7.44 -14.21 1.17
C ASP A 118 6.35 -13.13 1.15
N LEU A 119 6.75 -11.86 1.31
CA LEU A 119 5.82 -10.73 1.20
C LEU A 119 5.31 -10.57 -0.25
N GLU A 120 6.17 -10.69 -1.25
CA GLU A 120 5.79 -10.65 -2.65
C GLU A 120 4.79 -11.77 -2.99
N ASN A 121 5.05 -13.01 -2.53
CA ASN A 121 4.15 -14.15 -2.68
C ASN A 121 2.82 -13.95 -1.95
N LEU A 122 2.85 -13.41 -0.73
CA LEU A 122 1.67 -13.08 0.05
C LEU A 122 0.79 -12.07 -0.69
N LEU A 123 1.38 -11.02 -1.25
CA LEU A 123 0.67 -9.98 -2.00
C LEU A 123 0.11 -10.53 -3.31
N ALA A 124 0.88 -11.33 -4.05
CA ALA A 124 0.41 -11.99 -5.27
C ALA A 124 -0.80 -12.89 -5.00
N ALA A 125 -0.69 -13.80 -4.02
CA ALA A 125 -1.77 -14.73 -3.67
C ALA A 125 -3.06 -14.00 -3.23
N LYS A 126 -2.94 -12.84 -2.55
CA LYS A 126 -4.11 -12.02 -2.20
C LYS A 126 -4.69 -11.31 -3.42
N CYS A 127 -3.85 -10.78 -4.31
CA CYS A 127 -4.33 -10.12 -5.53
C CYS A 127 -5.03 -11.09 -6.48
N GLU A 128 -4.57 -12.34 -6.59
CA GLU A 128 -5.20 -13.38 -7.40
C GLU A 128 -6.61 -13.74 -6.93
N ARG A 129 -6.83 -13.73 -5.61
CA ARG A 129 -8.10 -14.13 -4.99
C ARG A 129 -9.05 -12.96 -4.75
N ALA A 130 -8.52 -11.75 -4.60
CA ALA A 130 -9.33 -10.59 -4.27
C ALA A 130 -10.27 -10.23 -5.42
N VAL A 131 -11.53 -9.95 -5.09
CA VAL A 131 -12.49 -9.36 -6.04
C VAL A 131 -12.48 -7.84 -6.01
N PHE A 132 -11.91 -7.26 -4.96
CA PHE A 132 -11.83 -5.81 -4.76
C PHE A 132 -10.67 -5.49 -3.81
N ILE A 133 -10.04 -4.33 -3.99
CA ILE A 133 -8.92 -3.87 -3.18
C ILE A 133 -9.15 -2.39 -2.80
N GLU A 134 -8.88 -2.07 -1.54
CA GLU A 134 -8.68 -0.71 -1.04
C GLU A 134 -7.21 -0.50 -0.70
N GLY A 135 -6.66 0.68 -1.00
CA GLY A 135 -5.31 1.07 -0.64
C GLY A 135 -5.23 2.50 -0.13
N TRP A 136 -4.56 2.69 1.01
CA TRP A 136 -4.30 3.99 1.61
C TRP A 136 -2.84 4.37 1.38
N GLY A 137 -2.59 5.60 0.93
CA GLY A 137 -1.25 6.07 0.69
C GLY A 137 -1.23 7.53 0.23
N ALA A 138 -0.03 8.05 0.02
CA ALA A 138 0.14 9.36 -0.58
C ALA A 138 0.05 9.25 -2.11
N LEU A 139 -0.68 10.15 -2.72
CA LEU A 139 -0.85 10.24 -4.15
C LEU A 139 0.46 10.71 -4.80
N TYR A 140 0.93 9.98 -5.79
CA TYR A 140 2.02 10.43 -6.65
C TYR A 140 1.55 10.53 -8.11
N LEU A 141 1.90 11.65 -8.73
CA LEU A 141 1.62 11.96 -10.13
C LEU A 141 2.97 12.00 -10.86
N ARG A 142 3.39 10.89 -11.46
CA ARG A 142 4.59 10.81 -12.31
C ARG A 142 4.19 10.39 -13.73
N ASP A 143 4.90 9.44 -14.31
CA ASP A 143 4.58 8.84 -15.61
C ASP A 143 3.27 8.03 -15.59
N GLN A 144 2.69 7.81 -14.40
CA GLN A 144 1.40 7.19 -14.15
C GLN A 144 0.83 7.66 -12.81
N LEU A 145 -0.49 7.65 -12.68
CA LEU A 145 -1.21 7.93 -11.44
C LEU A 145 -1.05 6.74 -10.50
N GLY A 146 -0.68 7.01 -9.25
CA GLY A 146 -0.56 5.96 -8.25
C GLY A 146 -0.53 6.46 -6.82
N ILE A 147 -0.43 5.50 -5.91
CA ILE A 147 -0.15 5.76 -4.50
C ILE A 147 1.12 5.04 -4.06
N HIS A 148 1.89 5.71 -3.23
CA HIS A 148 3.08 5.18 -2.58
C HIS A 148 2.95 5.35 -1.06
N GLN A 149 4.01 5.05 -0.31
CA GLN A 149 4.03 5.23 1.14
C GLN A 149 2.91 4.41 1.81
N VAL A 150 2.67 3.20 1.29
CA VAL A 150 1.66 2.24 1.74
C VAL A 150 2.19 1.47 2.95
N HIS A 151 2.53 2.21 4.00
CA HIS A 151 3.05 1.68 5.26
C HIS A 151 2.91 2.70 6.39
N CYS A 152 3.18 2.29 7.63
CA CYS A 152 3.25 3.17 8.80
C CYS A 152 4.22 4.33 8.56
N ARG A 153 3.76 5.56 8.82
CA ARG A 153 4.51 6.80 8.61
C ARG A 153 4.98 7.44 9.91
N ARG A 154 4.92 6.68 11.00
CA ARG A 154 5.56 7.02 12.27
C ARG A 154 7.08 6.93 12.16
N ALA A 155 7.78 7.52 13.12
CA ALA A 155 9.23 7.44 13.20
C ALA A 155 9.70 5.98 13.28
N SER A 156 10.77 5.66 12.56
CA SER A 156 11.46 4.37 12.56
C SER A 156 12.90 4.54 13.05
N SER A 157 13.64 3.43 13.24
CA SER A 157 15.04 3.51 13.70
C SER A 157 15.98 4.27 12.74
N SER A 158 15.69 4.31 11.44
CA SER A 158 16.49 5.05 10.44
C SER A 158 15.83 6.36 9.95
N VAL A 159 14.58 6.64 10.36
CA VAL A 159 13.84 7.84 9.95
C VAL A 159 13.16 8.47 11.16
N PRO A 160 13.67 9.59 11.72
CA PRO A 160 13.12 10.18 12.94
C PRO A 160 11.80 10.94 12.73
N THR A 161 11.45 11.26 11.49
CA THR A 161 10.24 12.02 11.17
C THR A 161 8.97 11.22 11.46
N ASN A 162 8.01 11.85 12.13
CA ASN A 162 6.78 11.23 12.59
C ASN A 162 5.54 11.87 11.95
N HIS A 163 4.89 11.19 11.01
CA HIS A 163 3.66 11.65 10.38
C HIS A 163 2.45 10.88 10.95
N LYS A 164 1.90 11.37 12.05
CA LYS A 164 0.72 10.76 12.68
C LYS A 164 -0.50 10.84 11.75
N GLY A 165 -1.31 9.78 11.73
CA GLY A 165 -2.55 9.73 10.95
C GLY A 165 -2.34 9.69 9.43
N ARG A 166 -1.14 9.35 8.95
CA ARG A 166 -0.82 9.25 7.52
C ARG A 166 -0.31 7.85 7.17
N ASP A 167 -0.71 6.83 7.94
CA ASP A 167 -0.24 5.47 7.75
C ASP A 167 -0.92 4.84 6.53
N GLY A 168 -0.15 4.31 5.58
CA GLY A 168 -0.71 3.61 4.43
C GLY A 168 -1.02 2.15 4.74
N ALA A 169 -1.93 1.51 3.99
CA ALA A 169 -2.34 0.12 4.20
C ALA A 169 -2.98 -0.47 2.94
N LEU A 170 -3.23 -1.77 2.95
CA LEU A 170 -4.03 -2.45 1.93
C LEU A 170 -5.16 -3.24 2.56
N ARG A 171 -6.32 -3.28 1.92
CA ARG A 171 -7.40 -4.19 2.28
C ARG A 171 -7.88 -4.95 1.06
N PHE A 172 -7.92 -6.26 1.19
CA PHE A 172 -8.39 -7.19 0.16
C PHE A 172 -9.77 -7.70 0.53
N TYR A 173 -10.65 -7.79 -0.46
CA TYR A 173 -12.00 -8.33 -0.33
C TYR A 173 -12.07 -9.65 -1.07
N PHE A 174 -12.49 -10.69 -0.37
CA PHE A 174 -12.62 -12.05 -0.92
C PHE A 174 -14.10 -12.43 -1.00
N ARG A 175 -14.47 -13.18 -2.04
CA ARG A 175 -15.87 -13.49 -2.34
C ARG A 175 -16.34 -14.79 -1.72
N GLU A 176 -15.42 -15.72 -1.50
CA GLU A 176 -15.70 -17.09 -1.08
C GLU A 176 -16.38 -17.14 0.30
N ASP A 177 -16.03 -16.22 1.19
CA ASP A 177 -16.49 -16.16 2.58
C ASP A 177 -16.93 -14.74 3.00
N PHE A 178 -17.04 -13.82 2.04
CA PHE A 178 -17.30 -12.39 2.30
C PHE A 178 -16.36 -11.80 3.35
N ARG A 179 -15.10 -12.27 3.42
CA ARG A 179 -14.10 -11.71 4.33
C ARG A 179 -13.32 -10.58 3.68
N THR A 180 -12.77 -9.74 4.55
CA THR A 180 -11.71 -8.80 4.22
C THR A 180 -10.46 -9.10 5.04
N GLU A 181 -9.31 -8.86 4.45
CA GLU A 181 -8.03 -8.85 5.17
C GLU A 181 -7.33 -7.53 4.90
N MET A 182 -7.11 -6.76 5.96
CA MET A 182 -6.33 -5.51 5.91
C MET A 182 -4.90 -5.79 6.37
N LEU A 183 -3.94 -5.53 5.48
CA LEU A 183 -2.52 -5.60 5.76
C LEU A 183 -2.00 -4.24 6.22
N LEU A 184 -1.29 -4.28 7.34
CA LEU A 184 -0.60 -3.17 7.97
C LEU A 184 0.90 -3.42 7.89
N PHE A 185 1.68 -2.38 7.59
CA PHE A 185 3.10 -2.51 7.29
C PHE A 185 3.93 -1.60 8.20
N LYS A 186 4.88 -2.16 8.94
CA LYS A 186 5.79 -1.42 9.83
C LYS A 186 7.24 -1.80 9.57
N TYR A 187 8.12 -0.82 9.46
CA TYR A 187 9.56 -1.02 9.53
C TYR A 187 10.06 -1.08 10.97
N PHE A 188 11.27 -1.60 11.17
CA PHE A 188 11.92 -1.68 12.48
C PHE A 188 11.94 -0.33 13.23
N GLY A 189 11.63 -0.36 14.53
CA GLY A 189 11.55 0.82 15.40
C GLY A 189 10.23 1.59 15.36
N GLN A 190 9.32 1.28 14.44
CA GLN A 190 7.99 1.90 14.41
C GLN A 190 7.10 1.31 15.50
N ALA A 191 6.57 2.19 16.36
CA ALA A 191 5.57 1.87 17.38
C ALA A 191 4.24 1.50 16.74
#